data_AF-A0A7Z9Q6P1-F1
#
_entry.id   AF-A0A7Z9Q6P1-F1
#
_cell.length_a   1.000
_cell.length_b   1.000
_cell.length_c   1.000
_cell.angle_alpha   90.00
_cell.angle_beta   90.00
_cell.angle_gamma   90.00
#
_symmetry.space_group_name_H-M   'P 1'
#
loop_
_entity.id
_entity.type
_entity.pdbx_description
1 polymer ?
#
loop_
_entity_poly.entity_id
_entity_poly.type
_entity_poly.pdbx_seq_one_letter_code
_entity_poly.pdbx_strand_id
1 'polypeptide(L)'
;MLYELLLPLKTHFSPLNLLQYITFRSASAALAALFISFLIGPWIIHKLRYHQIGEEIRPSGPESHLGKKGTPTMGGIIILGSVVLPTLLFADLSNTFIQIMLLAVIWMGGIGFLDDYLKVVKKV
;
A
#
# COMPACT_ATOMS: atom_id res chain seq x y z
N MET A 1 16.84 -0.56 -1.74
CA MET A 1 17.49 0.31 -0.73
C MET A 1 18.00 -0.52 0.45
N LEU A 2 17.18 -1.42 1.01
CA LEU A 2 17.65 -2.35 2.05
C LEU A 2 18.44 -3.55 1.47
N TYR A 3 18.04 -4.05 0.29
CA TYR A 3 18.81 -5.03 -0.50
C TYR A 3 20.26 -4.59 -0.75
N GLU A 4 20.44 -3.38 -1.29
CA GLU A 4 21.77 -2.77 -1.53
C GLU A 4 22.59 -2.56 -0.25
N LEU A 5 21.92 -2.32 0.88
CA LEU A 5 22.56 -2.12 2.19
C LEU A 5 22.96 -3.45 2.85
N LEU A 6 22.18 -4.53 2.66
CA LEU A 6 22.37 -5.83 3.31
C LEU A 6 23.28 -6.78 2.53
N LEU A 7 23.34 -6.66 1.20
CA LEU A 7 24.21 -7.48 0.34
C LEU A 7 25.71 -7.39 0.67
N PRO A 8 26.27 -6.22 1.01
CA PRO A 8 27.66 -6.11 1.45
C PRO A 8 27.94 -6.85 2.76
N LEU A 9 26.93 -7.02 3.63
CA LEU A 9 27.06 -7.74 4.91
C LEU A 9 26.98 -9.27 4.75
N LYS A 10 26.76 -9.80 3.54
CA LYS A 10 26.70 -11.25 3.31
C LYS A 10 27.99 -11.97 3.69
N THR A 11 29.13 -11.27 3.65
CA THR A 11 30.44 -11.79 4.03
C THR A 11 30.55 -12.09 5.52
N HIS A 12 29.72 -11.46 6.36
CA HIS A 12 29.69 -11.66 7.81
C HIS A 12 28.50 -12.52 8.28
N PHE A 13 27.42 -12.65 7.49
CA PHE A 13 26.23 -13.40 7.86
C PHE A 13 25.75 -14.32 6.71
N SER A 14 26.02 -15.61 6.83
CA SER A 14 25.69 -16.64 5.81
C SER A 14 24.21 -16.70 5.39
N PRO A 15 23.20 -16.44 6.26
CA PRO A 15 21.79 -16.41 5.86
C PRO A 15 21.45 -15.31 4.83
N LEU A 16 22.24 -14.22 4.75
CA LEU A 16 21.99 -13.12 3.83
C LEU A 16 22.23 -13.51 2.35
N ASN A 17 22.89 -14.65 2.08
CA ASN A 17 22.97 -15.20 0.72
C ASN A 17 21.58 -15.55 0.14
N LEU A 18 20.59 -15.87 0.97
CA LEU A 18 19.23 -16.17 0.51
C LEU A 18 18.58 -14.96 -0.19
N LEU A 19 18.99 -13.73 0.14
CA LEU A 19 18.53 -12.52 -0.51
C LEU A 19 19.04 -12.38 -1.96
N GLN A 20 19.90 -13.25 -2.47
CA GLN A 20 20.27 -13.22 -3.90
C GLN A 20 19.20 -13.87 -4.78
N TYR A 21 18.37 -14.77 -4.23
CA TYR A 21 17.37 -15.48 -5.00
C TYR A 21 16.11 -14.62 -5.19
N ILE A 22 15.71 -14.44 -6.44
CA ILE A 22 14.50 -13.68 -6.80
C ILE A 22 13.26 -14.30 -6.14
N THR A 23 13.15 -15.63 -6.12
CA THR A 23 12.03 -16.34 -5.49
C THR A 23 11.90 -16.03 -4.01
N PHE A 24 13.01 -16.03 -3.28
CA PHE A 24 13.04 -15.71 -1.86
C PHE A 24 12.63 -14.25 -1.62
N ARG A 25 13.18 -13.31 -2.38
CA ARG A 25 12.86 -11.88 -2.30
C ARG A 25 11.39 -11.59 -2.60
N SER A 26 10.84 -12.23 -3.63
CA SER A 26 9.42 -12.07 -3.99
C SER A 26 8.50 -12.64 -2.91
N ALA A 27 8.83 -13.82 -2.36
CA ALA A 27 8.06 -14.41 -1.27
C ALA A 27 8.13 -13.57 0.01
N SER A 28 9.31 -13.09 0.38
CA SER A 28 9.48 -12.21 1.56
C SER A 28 8.77 -10.88 1.38
N ALA A 29 8.78 -10.30 0.18
CA ALA A 29 8.02 -9.09 -0.12
C ALA A 29 6.51 -9.30 0.01
N ALA A 30 5.98 -10.42 -0.47
CA ALA A 30 4.56 -10.75 -0.35
C ALA A 30 4.13 -10.98 1.12
N LEU A 31 4.94 -11.71 1.89
CA LEU A 31 4.69 -11.91 3.32
C LEU A 31 4.77 -10.60 4.09
N ALA A 32 5.76 -9.75 3.80
CA ALA A 32 5.87 -8.44 4.40
C ALA A 32 4.68 -7.53 4.03
N ALA A 33 4.21 -7.56 2.78
CA ALA A 33 3.01 -6.83 2.36
C ALA A 33 1.78 -7.22 3.16
N LEU A 34 1.58 -8.53 3.35
CA LEU A 34 0.47 -9.07 4.13
C LEU A 34 0.58 -8.65 5.60
N PHE A 35 1.77 -8.75 6.20
CA PHE A 35 2.00 -8.36 7.58
C PHE A 35 1.78 -6.86 7.81
N ILE A 36 2.30 -6.02 6.91
CA ILE A 36 2.10 -4.56 6.93
C ILE A 36 0.61 -4.23 6.81
N SER A 37 -0.11 -4.88 5.90
CA SER A 37 -1.55 -4.68 5.71
C SER A 37 -2.33 -5.01 6.98
N PHE A 38 -2.03 -6.13 7.64
CA PHE A 38 -2.72 -6.51 8.88
C PHE A 38 -2.37 -5.64 10.08
N LEU A 39 -1.13 -5.15 10.18
CA LEU A 39 -0.70 -4.34 11.31
C LEU A 39 -1.15 -2.88 11.17
N ILE A 40 -0.97 -2.30 9.99
CA ILE A 40 -1.26 -0.88 9.72
C ILE A 40 -2.72 -0.68 9.30
N GLY A 41 -3.34 -1.67 8.65
CA GLY A 41 -4.70 -1.60 8.13
C GLY A 41 -5.74 -1.19 9.17
N PRO A 42 -5.84 -1.86 10.35
CA PRO A 42 -6.79 -1.49 11.39
C PRO A 42 -6.62 -0.06 11.90
N TRP A 43 -5.37 0.40 12.03
CA TRP A 43 -5.06 1.77 12.47
C TRP A 43 -5.50 2.80 11.43
N ILE A 44 -5.20 2.58 10.15
CA ILE A 44 -5.66 3.45 9.06
C ILE A 44 -7.19 3.45 8.98
N ILE A 45 -7.83 2.28 9.06
CA ILE A 45 -9.30 2.15 9.05
C ILE A 45 -9.93 2.96 10.19
N HIS A 46 -9.37 2.88 11.39
CA HIS A 46 -9.86 3.65 12.54
C HIS A 46 -9.73 5.16 12.31
N LYS A 47 -8.59 5.60 11.75
CA LYS A 47 -8.34 7.01 11.44
C LYS A 47 -9.27 7.53 10.34
N LEU A 48 -9.49 6.76 9.27
CA LEU A 48 -10.42 7.11 8.19
C LEU A 48 -11.86 7.21 8.70
N ARG A 49 -12.28 6.29 9.59
CA ARG A 49 -13.59 6.34 10.25
C ARG A 49 -13.74 7.57 11.14
N TYR A 50 -12.70 7.93 11.90
CA TYR A 50 -12.70 9.10 12.78
C TYR A 50 -12.88 10.42 12.00
N HIS A 51 -12.26 10.54 10.83
CA HIS A 51 -12.40 11.73 9.98
C HIS A 51 -13.74 11.79 9.21
N GLN A 52 -14.71 10.90 9.50
CA GLN A 52 -16.03 10.85 8.85
C GLN A 52 -15.94 10.82 7.31
N ILE A 53 -14.90 10.19 6.78
CA ILE A 53 -14.75 9.88 5.36
C ILE A 53 -15.62 8.65 5.04
N GLY A 54 -16.92 8.77 5.33
CA GLY A 54 -17.95 7.80 4.99
C GLY A 54 -18.84 8.42 3.93
N GLU A 55 -19.22 7.64 2.92
CA GLU A 55 -20.11 8.12 1.86
C GLU A 55 -21.38 8.78 2.45
N GLU A 56 -21.61 10.05 2.14
CA GLU A 56 -22.92 10.68 2.35
C GLU A 56 -23.90 10.04 1.36
N ILE A 57 -24.70 9.10 1.84
CA ILE A 57 -25.74 8.47 1.03
C ILE A 57 -26.81 9.54 0.77
N ARG A 58 -26.97 9.92 -0.50
CA ARG A 58 -28.11 10.74 -0.92
C ARG A 58 -29.42 10.02 -0.56
N PRO A 59 -30.41 10.70 0.03
CA PRO A 59 -31.67 10.07 0.46
C PRO A 59 -32.53 9.52 -0.71
N SER A 60 -32.13 9.75 -1.97
CA SER A 60 -32.82 9.29 -3.18
C SER A 60 -32.29 7.95 -3.75
N GLY A 61 -31.42 7.23 -3.03
CA GLY A 61 -30.81 5.98 -3.51
C GLY A 61 -31.59 4.70 -3.13
N PRO A 62 -31.43 3.59 -3.87
CA PRO A 62 -32.09 2.30 -3.57
C PRO A 62 -31.69 1.75 -2.20
N GLU A 63 -32.60 1.06 -1.50
CA GLU A 63 -32.38 0.52 -0.13
C GLU A 63 -31.16 -0.42 -0.01
N SER A 64 -30.75 -1.08 -1.10
CA SER A 64 -29.55 -1.92 -1.15
C SER A 64 -28.24 -1.14 -0.94
N HIS A 65 -28.23 0.17 -1.17
CA HIS A 65 -27.08 1.05 -0.91
C HIS A 65 -26.96 1.45 0.57
N LEU A 66 -27.99 1.23 1.40
CA LEU A 66 -27.96 1.52 2.84
C LEU A 66 -27.03 0.58 3.62
N GLY A 67 -26.71 -0.61 3.08
CA GLY A 67 -25.78 -1.57 3.70
C GLY A 67 -24.30 -1.19 3.60
N LYS A 68 -23.94 -0.24 2.73
CA LYS A 68 -22.57 0.31 2.60
C LYS A 68 -22.31 1.48 3.55
N LYS A 69 -23.29 1.83 4.37
CA LYS A 69 -23.24 2.95 5.31
C LYS A 69 -22.14 2.69 6.35
N GLY A 70 -21.08 3.49 6.31
CA GLY A 70 -19.99 3.47 7.29
C GLY A 70 -18.75 2.64 6.89
N THR A 71 -18.67 2.08 5.68
CA THR A 71 -17.39 1.59 5.16
C THR A 71 -16.51 2.79 4.78
N PRO A 72 -15.31 2.95 5.37
CA PRO A 72 -14.45 4.09 5.08
C PRO A 72 -14.03 4.08 3.61
N THR A 73 -14.07 5.24 2.97
CA THR A 73 -13.50 5.43 1.62
C THR A 73 -11.97 5.61 1.74
N MET A 74 -11.20 5.47 0.64
CA MET A 74 -9.71 5.55 0.62
C MET A 74 -8.91 4.34 1.13
N GLY A 75 -9.48 3.13 1.17
CA GLY A 75 -8.73 1.90 1.50
C GLY A 75 -7.51 1.64 0.60
N GLY A 76 -7.46 2.26 -0.59
CA GLY A 76 -6.31 2.20 -1.50
C GLY A 76 -5.00 2.66 -0.88
N ILE A 77 -5.02 3.54 0.13
CA ILE A 77 -3.80 3.98 0.83
C ILE A 77 -3.12 2.84 1.61
N ILE A 78 -3.91 1.90 2.13
CA ILE A 78 -3.42 0.70 2.82
C ILE A 78 -2.73 -0.20 1.81
N ILE A 79 -3.34 -0.40 0.64
CA ILE A 79 -2.79 -1.23 -0.43
C ILE A 79 -1.50 -0.61 -0.97
N LEU A 80 -1.49 0.68 -1.26
CA LEU A 80 -0.30 1.39 -1.74
C LEU A 80 0.86 1.29 -0.75
N GLY A 81 0.61 1.53 0.54
CA GLY A 81 1.63 1.37 1.58
C GLY A 81 2.13 -0.08 1.68
N SER A 82 1.22 -1.05 1.62
CA SER A 82 1.54 -2.48 1.72
C SER A 82 2.27 -3.03 0.50
N VAL A 83 2.19 -2.38 -0.66
CA VAL A 83 2.94 -2.77 -1.86
C VAL A 83 4.26 -2.02 -1.98
N VAL A 84 4.25 -0.70 -1.79
CA VAL A 84 5.42 0.15 -1.99
C VAL A 84 6.50 -0.14 -0.95
N LEU A 85 6.15 -0.28 0.34
CA LEU A 85 7.14 -0.50 1.39
C LEU A 85 7.92 -1.82 1.21
N PRO A 86 7.27 -3.00 1.04
CA PRO A 86 8.01 -4.23 0.77
C PRO A 86 8.80 -4.19 -0.53
N THR A 87 8.28 -3.55 -1.58
CA THR A 87 9.00 -3.41 -2.84
C THR A 87 10.29 -2.61 -2.64
N LEU A 88 10.28 -1.50 -1.91
CA LEU A 88 11.48 -0.72 -1.61
C LEU A 88 12.52 -1.48 -0.77
N LEU A 89 12.04 -2.36 0.10
CA LEU A 89 12.87 -3.19 0.98
C LEU A 89 13.54 -4.35 0.23
N PHE A 90 12.75 -5.12 -0.53
CA PHE A 90 13.18 -6.40 -1.10
C PHE A 90 13.49 -6.36 -2.60
N ALA A 91 12.91 -5.42 -3.37
CA ALA A 91 13.14 -5.35 -4.81
C ALA A 91 14.47 -4.69 -5.18
N ASP A 92 14.91 -4.94 -6.40
CA ASP A 92 16.16 -4.41 -6.94
C ASP A 92 15.85 -3.06 -7.54
N LEU A 93 16.32 -1.99 -6.91
CA LEU A 93 16.05 -0.63 -7.37
C LEU A 93 16.97 -0.21 -8.52
N SER A 94 18.01 -0.99 -8.84
CA SER A 94 18.79 -0.78 -10.08
C SER A 94 18.01 -1.21 -11.33
N ASN A 95 16.99 -2.06 -11.15
CA ASN A 95 16.18 -2.55 -12.25
C ASN A 95 15.18 -1.49 -12.73
N THR A 96 15.36 -1.02 -13.96
CA THR A 96 14.50 -0.02 -14.61
C THR A 96 13.02 -0.41 -14.61
N PHE A 97 12.67 -1.69 -14.75
CA PHE A 97 11.27 -2.12 -14.71
C PHE A 97 10.63 -1.91 -13.34
N ILE A 98 11.37 -2.15 -12.25
CA ILE A 98 10.90 -1.90 -10.89
C ILE A 98 10.71 -0.40 -10.65
N GLN A 99 11.64 0.43 -11.16
CA GLN A 99 11.52 1.88 -11.06
C GLN A 99 10.27 2.41 -11.79
N ILE A 100 10.04 1.95 -13.02
CA ILE A 100 8.85 2.33 -13.81
C ILE A 100 7.57 1.89 -13.10
N MET A 101 7.54 0.65 -12.57
CA MET A 101 6.39 0.14 -11.83
C MET A 101 6.12 0.94 -10.56
N LEU A 102 7.15 1.24 -9.77
CA LEU A 102 7.01 2.05 -8.56
C LEU A 102 6.50 3.46 -8.89
N LEU A 103 7.05 4.08 -9.93
CA LEU A 103 6.61 5.38 -10.39
C LEU A 103 5.13 5.34 -10.80
N ALA A 104 4.72 4.36 -11.61
CA ALA A 104 3.35 4.22 -12.07
C ALA A 104 2.37 4.01 -10.91
N VAL A 105 2.71 3.13 -9.95
CA VAL A 105 1.87 2.83 -8.78
C VAL A 105 1.72 4.07 -7.90
N ILE A 106 2.80 4.79 -7.61
CA ILE A 106 2.77 6.01 -6.79
C ILE A 106 2.01 7.12 -7.51
N TRP A 107 2.23 7.29 -8.81
CA TRP A 107 1.57 8.31 -9.63
C TRP A 107 0.05 8.10 -9.69
N MET A 108 -0.37 6.90 -10.11
CA MET A 108 -1.79 6.56 -10.20
C MET A 108 -2.46 6.52 -8.84
N GLY A 109 -1.75 6.03 -7.81
CA GLY A 109 -2.20 6.06 -6.43
C GLY A 109 -2.41 7.49 -5.91
N GLY A 110 -1.49 8.40 -6.24
CA GLY A 110 -1.60 9.82 -5.89
C GLY A 110 -2.78 10.51 -6.58
N ILE A 111 -3.02 10.23 -7.87
CA ILE A 111 -4.19 10.74 -8.59
C ILE A 111 -5.49 10.24 -7.95
N GLY A 112 -5.60 8.93 -7.70
CA GLY A 112 -6.78 8.35 -7.05
C GLY A 112 -7.01 8.90 -5.65
N PHE A 113 -5.94 9.07 -4.86
CA PHE A 113 -6.03 9.70 -3.54
C PHE A 113 -6.50 11.16 -3.61
N LEU A 114 -6.01 11.93 -4.59
CA LEU A 114 -6.43 13.32 -4.77
C LEU A 114 -7.91 13.41 -5.17
N ASP A 115 -8.37 12.55 -6.08
CA ASP A 115 -9.78 12.47 -6.49
C ASP A 115 -10.69 12.11 -5.31
N ASP A 116 -10.36 11.08 -4.55
CA ASP A 116 -11.10 10.69 -3.35
C ASP A 116 -11.08 11.81 -2.30
N TYR A 117 -9.95 12.50 -2.13
CA TYR A 117 -9.81 13.59 -1.16
C TYR A 117 -10.68 14.80 -1.54
N LEU A 118 -10.69 15.17 -2.81
CA LEU A 118 -11.52 16.26 -3.32
C LEU A 118 -13.01 15.94 -3.16
N LYS A 119 -13.42 14.71 -3.48
CA LYS A 119 -14.81 14.26 -3.31
C LYS A 119 -15.28 14.33 -1.87
N VAL A 120 -14.45 13.91 -0.92
CA VAL A 120 -14.85 13.83 0.50
C VAL A 120 -14.76 15.18 1.20
N VAL A 121 -13.66 15.91 1.03
CA VAL A 121 -13.41 17.16 1.79
C VAL A 121 -14.07 18.35 1.11
N LYS A 122 -14.02 18.41 -0.22
CA LYS A 122 -14.50 19.54 -1.00
C LYS A 122 -15.94 19.36 -1.47
N LYS A 123 -16.47 18.13 -1.49
CA LYS A 123 -17.81 17.77 -2.01
C LYS A 123 -18.09 18.39 -3.40
N VAL A 124 -17.04 18.53 -4.21
CA VAL A 124 -17.10 19.02 -5.60
C VAL A 124 -17.34 17.84 -6.53
#